data_AF-A0A517NNG3-F1
#
_entry.id   AF-A0A517NNG3-F1
#
_cell.length_a   1.000
_cell.length_b   1.000
_cell.length_c   1.000
_cell.angle_alpha   90.00
_cell.angle_beta   90.00
_cell.angle_gamma   90.00
#
_symmetry.space_group_name_H-M   'P 1'
#
loop_
_entity.id
_entity.type
_entity.pdbx_description
1 polymer ?
#
loop_
_entity_poly.entity_id
_entity_poly.type
_entity_poly.pdbx_seq_one_letter_code
_entity_poly.pdbx_strand_id
1 'polypeptide(L)'
;MASYLLRPRLSDLRWQMWLAVLVLASRPASSTAEEPRIVVATNWQAEQMEALAKKTQTASTDDDRLEYLARQSWLRRWKPGKMPSAPSDAPFESELVDEPLLKHLERPAEVASSVWQQMIALQTQLLVVDTDDERKENLRRTIPLAKQLETVLSDELPTASQPLETPTGWALAYTRYRLGRAVAYRELPVVREAWPISNPERYEKELVAIYTRLTEQTEQDRPEFILLQDRMFRRSGKKGRALELLEANRRSIEPKWYLKKRRDLLKELGWDPPYHEAARLYRQAGYDDDQ
;
A
#
# COMPACT_ATOMS: atom_id res chain seq x y z
N MET A 1 -55.71 -16.66 -47.13
CA MET A 1 -56.32 -17.83 -47.81
C MET A 1 -55.64 -18.03 -49.15
N ALA A 2 -55.34 -19.28 -49.47
CA ALA A 2 -55.04 -19.86 -50.79
C ALA A 2 -53.68 -19.60 -51.47
N SER A 3 -52.81 -20.59 -51.28
CA SER A 3 -51.77 -21.18 -52.14
C SER A 3 -51.99 -21.16 -53.66
N TYR A 4 -50.90 -21.12 -54.43
CA TYR A 4 -50.57 -21.94 -55.64
C TYR A 4 -49.07 -21.68 -55.96
N LEU A 5 -48.11 -22.56 -55.63
CA LEU A 5 -47.59 -23.71 -56.40
C LEU A 5 -47.45 -23.50 -57.92
N LEU A 6 -46.21 -23.41 -58.42
CA LEU A 6 -45.58 -24.39 -59.34
C LEU A 6 -44.21 -23.93 -59.88
N ARG A 7 -43.21 -24.80 -59.68
CA ARG A 7 -41.91 -24.96 -60.40
C ARG A 7 -42.15 -25.51 -61.83
N PRO A 8 -41.13 -25.88 -62.65
CA PRO A 8 -39.73 -25.42 -62.86
C PRO A 8 -39.37 -25.28 -64.37
N ARG A 9 -38.14 -24.89 -64.73
CA ARG A 9 -37.39 -25.58 -65.81
C ARG A 9 -35.88 -25.32 -65.80
N LEU A 10 -35.16 -26.42 -66.01
CA LEU A 10 -33.72 -26.62 -66.10
C LEU A 10 -33.16 -26.18 -67.46
N SER A 11 -31.90 -25.76 -67.49
CA SER A 11 -30.81 -26.24 -68.38
C SER A 11 -29.63 -25.27 -68.23
N ASP A 12 -28.56 -25.71 -67.59
CA ASP A 12 -27.32 -26.23 -68.23
C ASP A 12 -26.40 -25.12 -68.73
N LEU A 13 -25.27 -24.94 -68.01
CA LEU A 13 -23.91 -24.72 -68.53
C LEU A 13 -23.01 -24.57 -67.29
N ARG A 14 -22.50 -25.65 -66.67
CA ARG A 14 -21.23 -26.32 -66.98
C ARG A 14 -20.07 -25.31 -67.20
N TRP A 15 -19.26 -25.05 -66.17
CA TRP A 15 -17.81 -25.38 -66.14
C TRP A 15 -17.05 -24.76 -64.95
N GLN A 16 -16.28 -25.64 -64.27
CA GLN A 16 -14.97 -25.42 -63.63
C GLN A 16 -14.91 -24.60 -62.33
N MET A 17 -14.73 -25.28 -61.19
CA MET A 17 -13.42 -25.49 -60.53
C MET A 17 -12.74 -24.17 -60.14
N TRP A 18 -12.72 -23.85 -58.84
CA TRP A 18 -11.53 -23.99 -57.98
C TRP A 18 -11.89 -23.59 -56.53
N LEU A 19 -11.76 -24.56 -55.63
CA LEU A 19 -11.71 -24.37 -54.19
C LEU A 19 -10.34 -23.77 -53.84
N ALA A 20 -10.34 -22.55 -53.27
CA ALA A 20 -9.19 -22.02 -52.55
C ALA A 20 -9.70 -21.37 -51.26
N VAL A 21 -9.98 -22.21 -50.26
CA VAL A 21 -10.15 -21.77 -48.88
C VAL A 21 -8.75 -21.46 -48.35
N LEU A 22 -8.38 -20.18 -48.44
CA LEU A 22 -7.18 -19.63 -47.80
C LEU A 22 -7.55 -19.31 -46.35
N VAL A 23 -7.52 -20.31 -45.46
CA VAL A 23 -7.43 -20.05 -44.02
C VAL A 23 -6.01 -19.56 -43.77
N LEU A 24 -5.82 -18.24 -43.88
CA LEU A 24 -4.70 -17.56 -43.24
C LEU A 24 -4.86 -17.77 -41.73
N ALA A 25 -4.16 -18.78 -41.22
CA ALA A 25 -3.90 -18.92 -39.81
C ALA A 25 -3.09 -17.71 -39.36
N SER A 26 -3.78 -16.64 -38.96
CA SER A 26 -3.21 -15.57 -38.18
C SER A 26 -2.81 -16.15 -36.82
N ARG A 27 -1.60 -16.73 -36.75
CA ARG A 27 -0.93 -16.99 -35.48
C ARG A 27 -0.70 -15.64 -34.82
N PRO A 28 -1.22 -15.37 -33.61
CA PRO A 28 -0.79 -14.20 -32.87
C PRO A 28 0.71 -14.37 -32.59
N ALA A 29 1.53 -13.55 -33.24
CA ALA A 29 2.94 -13.40 -32.95
C ALA A 29 3.08 -12.62 -31.63
N SER A 30 2.76 -13.27 -30.52
CA SER A 30 2.87 -12.69 -29.17
C SER A 30 3.15 -13.80 -28.17
N SER A 31 4.34 -14.41 -28.26
CA SER A 31 4.79 -15.43 -27.28
C SER A 31 6.31 -15.58 -27.19
N THR A 32 7.09 -15.17 -28.21
CA THR A 32 8.55 -15.42 -28.22
C THR A 32 9.36 -14.48 -27.32
N ALA A 33 8.83 -13.32 -26.93
CA ALA A 33 9.56 -12.36 -26.08
C ALA A 33 9.39 -12.60 -24.57
N GLU A 34 8.42 -13.42 -24.16
CA GLU A 34 8.07 -13.62 -22.75
C GLU A 34 8.84 -14.79 -22.12
N GLU A 35 9.09 -15.86 -22.87
CA GLU A 35 9.89 -17.01 -22.42
C GLU A 35 11.35 -16.63 -22.07
N PRO A 36 12.09 -15.85 -22.89
CA PRO A 36 13.46 -15.46 -22.53
C PRO A 36 13.52 -14.61 -21.26
N ARG A 37 12.49 -13.79 -20.99
CA ARG A 37 12.41 -12.96 -19.78
C ARG A 37 12.18 -13.81 -18.53
N ILE A 38 11.33 -14.84 -18.63
CA ILE A 38 11.06 -15.76 -17.51
C ILE A 38 12.33 -16.54 -17.13
N VAL A 39 13.10 -17.02 -18.11
CA VAL A 39 14.36 -17.73 -17.84
C VAL A 39 15.38 -16.82 -17.14
N VAL A 40 15.59 -15.61 -17.65
CA VAL A 40 16.51 -14.63 -17.04
C VAL A 40 16.07 -14.29 -15.60
N ALA A 41 14.79 -14.04 -15.38
CA ALA A 41 14.24 -13.75 -14.06
C ALA A 41 14.40 -14.93 -13.08
N THR A 42 14.32 -16.17 -13.57
CA THR A 42 14.48 -17.39 -12.76
C THR A 42 15.93 -17.59 -12.33
N ASN A 43 16.89 -17.39 -13.24
CA ASN A 43 18.32 -17.44 -12.91
C ASN A 43 18.69 -16.35 -11.91
N TRP A 44 18.24 -15.12 -12.15
CA TRP A 44 18.41 -14.00 -11.23
C TRP A 44 17.85 -14.31 -9.83
N GLN A 45 16.65 -14.92 -9.75
CA GLN A 45 16.04 -15.31 -8.49
C GLN A 45 16.93 -16.30 -7.71
N ALA A 46 17.47 -17.31 -8.39
CA ALA A 46 18.35 -18.31 -7.78
C ALA A 46 19.63 -17.65 -7.22
N GLU A 47 20.26 -16.77 -8.00
CA GLU A 47 21.45 -16.01 -7.58
C GLU A 47 21.17 -15.14 -6.35
N GLN A 48 20.03 -14.41 -6.33
CA GLN A 48 19.64 -13.61 -5.18
C GLN A 48 19.38 -14.46 -3.94
N MET A 49 18.75 -15.63 -4.09
CA MET A 49 18.49 -16.54 -2.98
C MET A 49 19.79 -17.04 -2.34
N GLU A 50 20.79 -17.38 -3.15
CA GLU A 50 22.12 -17.76 -2.67
C GLU A 50 22.83 -16.60 -1.96
N ALA A 51 22.82 -15.41 -2.56
CA ALA A 51 23.44 -14.23 -1.99
C ALA A 51 22.81 -13.84 -0.63
N LEU A 52 21.49 -13.93 -0.53
CA LEU A 52 20.77 -13.69 0.72
C LEU A 52 21.05 -14.78 1.76
N ALA A 53 21.18 -16.05 1.36
CA ALA A 53 21.51 -17.13 2.30
C ALA A 53 22.87 -16.89 2.97
N LYS A 54 23.86 -16.44 2.20
CA LYS A 54 25.18 -16.01 2.73
C LYS A 54 25.01 -14.86 3.71
N LYS A 55 24.26 -13.81 3.35
CA LYS A 55 24.01 -12.65 4.21
C LYS A 55 23.29 -13.02 5.52
N THR A 56 22.34 -13.94 5.48
CA THR A 56 21.63 -14.46 6.68
C THR A 56 22.60 -15.16 7.64
N GLN A 57 23.54 -15.96 7.12
CA GLN A 57 24.53 -16.66 7.92
C GLN A 57 25.56 -15.72 8.54
N THR A 58 25.97 -14.68 7.81
CA THR A 58 26.98 -13.71 8.25
C THR A 58 26.39 -12.45 8.89
N ALA A 59 25.08 -12.44 9.21
CA ALA A 59 24.41 -11.28 9.78
C ALA A 59 24.97 -10.97 11.18
N SER A 60 25.42 -9.72 11.38
CA SER A 60 25.98 -9.22 12.64
C SER A 60 24.96 -9.04 13.75
N THR A 61 23.68 -8.87 13.38
CA THR A 61 22.58 -8.65 14.31
C THR A 61 21.40 -9.54 13.95
N ASP A 62 20.55 -9.85 14.94
CA ASP A 62 19.30 -10.58 14.68
C ASP A 62 18.34 -9.77 13.80
N ASP A 63 18.33 -8.45 13.93
CA ASP A 63 17.49 -7.58 13.12
C ASP A 63 17.91 -7.53 11.63
N ASP A 64 19.21 -7.66 11.33
CA ASP A 64 19.67 -7.85 9.95
C ASP A 64 19.33 -9.24 9.43
N ARG A 65 19.46 -10.27 10.28
CA ARG A 65 19.07 -11.63 9.93
C ARG A 65 17.58 -11.71 9.56
N LEU A 66 16.70 -11.09 10.36
CA LEU A 66 15.26 -11.02 10.09
C LEU A 66 14.95 -10.30 8.78
N GLU A 67 15.68 -9.22 8.47
CA GLU A 67 15.54 -8.53 7.19
C GLU A 67 15.93 -9.41 5.99
N TYR A 68 17.04 -10.14 6.07
CA TYR A 68 17.44 -11.04 4.99
C TYR A 68 16.49 -12.23 4.85
N LEU A 69 16.00 -12.79 5.97
CA LEU A 69 14.98 -13.84 5.96
C LEU A 69 13.67 -13.37 5.32
N ALA A 70 13.23 -12.13 5.60
CA ALA A 70 12.05 -11.55 4.97
C ALA A 70 12.21 -11.46 3.44
N ARG A 71 13.37 -11.01 2.96
CA ARG A 71 13.69 -10.97 1.52
C ARG A 71 13.68 -12.36 0.88
N GLN A 72 14.28 -13.36 1.53
CA GLN A 72 14.28 -14.74 1.05
C GLN A 72 12.87 -15.33 1.01
N SER A 73 12.06 -15.06 2.02
CA SER A 73 10.67 -15.50 2.12
C SER A 73 9.86 -14.97 0.94
N TRP A 74 9.95 -13.66 0.67
CA TRP A 74 9.28 -13.05 -0.47
C TRP A 74 9.72 -13.67 -1.80
N LEU A 75 11.03 -13.73 -2.04
CA LEU A 75 11.58 -14.26 -3.30
C LEU A 75 11.15 -15.70 -3.52
N ARG A 76 11.10 -16.55 -2.50
CA ARG A 76 10.66 -17.95 -2.64
C ARG A 76 9.22 -18.06 -3.15
N ARG A 77 8.34 -17.14 -2.71
CA ARG A 77 6.92 -17.09 -3.07
C ARG A 77 6.69 -16.46 -4.45
N TRP A 78 7.49 -15.45 -4.82
CA TRP A 78 7.40 -14.86 -6.15
C TRP A 78 7.74 -15.90 -7.22
N LYS A 79 6.90 -15.97 -8.25
CA LYS A 79 7.11 -16.79 -9.45
C LYS A 79 7.19 -15.84 -10.64
N PRO A 80 8.32 -15.78 -11.38
CA PRO A 80 8.46 -14.87 -12.50
C PRO A 80 7.27 -14.93 -13.47
N GLY A 81 6.68 -13.78 -13.78
CA GLY A 81 5.53 -13.66 -14.68
C GLY A 81 4.18 -14.01 -14.05
N LYS A 82 4.13 -14.35 -12.76
CA LYS A 82 2.92 -14.70 -12.02
C LYS A 82 2.72 -13.85 -10.76
N MET A 83 3.27 -12.64 -10.73
CA MET A 83 3.01 -11.69 -9.66
C MET A 83 1.51 -11.35 -9.64
N PRO A 84 0.85 -11.42 -8.46
CA PRO A 84 -0.57 -11.15 -8.38
C PRO A 84 -0.89 -9.68 -8.63
N SER A 85 -2.02 -9.40 -9.27
CA SER A 85 -2.65 -8.07 -9.26
C SER A 85 -3.09 -7.68 -7.85
N ALA A 86 -3.55 -6.44 -7.67
CA ALA A 86 -4.23 -6.06 -6.44
C ALA A 86 -5.49 -6.93 -6.24
N PRO A 87 -5.84 -7.28 -4.99
CA PRO A 87 -7.13 -7.92 -4.73
C PRO A 87 -8.27 -7.03 -5.22
N SER A 88 -9.24 -7.62 -5.93
CA SER A 88 -10.39 -6.88 -6.46
C SER A 88 -11.39 -6.45 -5.38
N ASP A 89 -11.28 -7.04 -4.20
CA ASP A 89 -12.07 -6.80 -3.00
C ASP A 89 -11.38 -5.87 -1.98
N ALA A 90 -10.30 -5.21 -2.37
CA ALA A 90 -9.56 -4.28 -1.51
C ALA A 90 -10.00 -2.80 -1.70
N PRO A 91 -10.03 -1.98 -0.63
CA PRO A 91 -9.85 -2.40 0.75
C PRO A 91 -11.06 -3.22 1.24
N PHE A 92 -10.79 -4.31 1.96
CA PHE A 92 -11.83 -5.13 2.55
C PHE A 92 -12.25 -4.49 3.87
N GLU A 93 -13.12 -3.48 3.76
CA GLU A 93 -13.50 -2.56 4.85
C GLU A 93 -13.97 -3.28 6.12
N SER A 94 -14.58 -4.47 6.01
CA SER A 94 -15.06 -5.23 7.17
C SER A 94 -13.95 -5.75 8.11
N GLU A 95 -12.68 -5.72 7.69
CA GLU A 95 -11.53 -6.06 8.55
C GLU A 95 -10.90 -4.81 9.22
N LEU A 96 -11.36 -3.60 8.88
CA LEU A 96 -10.84 -2.35 9.39
C LEU A 96 -11.78 -1.72 10.41
N VAL A 97 -11.21 -1.10 11.44
CA VAL A 97 -11.97 -0.28 12.39
C VAL A 97 -12.00 1.15 11.88
N ASP A 98 -13.16 1.69 11.54
CA ASP A 98 -13.32 3.11 11.19
C ASP A 98 -12.88 4.02 12.34
N GLU A 99 -12.29 5.17 12.02
CA GLU A 99 -11.92 6.17 13.02
C GLU A 99 -13.15 6.65 13.81
N PRO A 100 -13.22 6.43 15.13
CA PRO A 100 -14.32 6.94 15.93
C PRO A 100 -14.25 8.47 16.02
N LEU A 101 -15.37 9.12 15.73
CA LEU A 101 -15.51 10.56 15.88
C LEU A 101 -15.90 10.89 17.32
N LEU A 102 -15.07 11.66 18.02
CA LEU A 102 -15.28 12.04 19.42
C LEU A 102 -16.66 12.68 19.66
N LYS A 103 -17.19 13.41 18.68
CA LYS A 103 -18.55 14.01 18.75
C LYS A 103 -19.69 13.00 18.86
N HIS A 104 -19.43 11.73 18.55
CA HIS A 104 -20.39 10.63 18.61
C HIS A 104 -20.15 9.69 19.80
N LEU A 105 -19.09 9.93 20.57
CA LEU A 105 -18.77 9.14 21.74
C LEU A 105 -19.34 9.79 23.01
N GLU A 106 -19.62 8.95 23.99
CA GLU A 106 -19.91 9.43 25.33
C GLU A 106 -18.65 10.03 25.96
N ARG A 107 -18.78 11.23 26.55
CA ARG A 107 -17.69 11.89 27.27
C ARG A 107 -17.42 11.13 28.57
N PRO A 108 -16.18 10.71 28.87
CA PRO A 108 -15.84 10.17 30.18
C PRO A 108 -16.15 11.17 31.30
N ALA A 109 -16.70 10.69 32.43
CA ALA A 109 -17.22 11.56 33.50
C ALA A 109 -16.13 12.47 34.10
N GLU A 110 -14.89 11.99 34.09
CA GLU A 110 -13.70 12.65 34.62
C GLU A 110 -13.19 13.78 33.71
N VAL A 111 -13.56 13.78 32.43
CA VAL A 111 -13.11 14.79 31.46
C VAL A 111 -14.04 16.00 31.53
N ALA A 112 -13.49 17.19 31.80
CA ALA A 112 -14.27 18.42 31.80
C ALA A 112 -14.98 18.66 30.46
N SER A 113 -16.21 19.18 30.48
CA SER A 113 -17.03 19.36 29.27
C SER A 113 -16.36 20.30 28.26
N SER A 114 -15.73 21.37 28.73
CA SER A 114 -14.95 22.30 27.91
C SER A 114 -13.76 21.61 27.21
N VAL A 115 -13.05 20.73 27.91
CA VAL A 115 -11.92 19.96 27.37
C VAL A 115 -12.40 18.97 26.31
N TRP A 116 -13.52 18.28 26.54
CA TRP A 116 -14.11 17.38 25.55
C TRP A 116 -14.52 18.11 24.26
N GLN A 117 -15.15 19.29 24.40
CA GLN A 117 -15.48 20.13 23.25
C GLN A 117 -14.23 20.61 22.50
N GLN A 118 -13.14 20.90 23.21
CA GLN A 118 -11.86 21.22 22.59
C GLN A 118 -11.32 20.04 21.77
N MET A 119 -11.33 18.82 22.31
CA MET A 119 -10.90 17.62 21.58
C MET A 119 -11.74 17.39 20.32
N ILE A 120 -13.07 17.52 20.42
CA ILE A 120 -13.98 17.42 19.27
C ILE A 120 -13.64 18.46 18.20
N ALA A 121 -13.42 19.71 18.60
CA ALA A 121 -13.10 20.81 17.69
C ALA A 121 -11.76 20.57 16.98
N LEU A 122 -10.76 20.07 17.71
CA LEU A 122 -9.45 19.72 17.16
C LEU A 122 -9.53 18.55 16.18
N GLN A 123 -10.24 17.46 16.52
CA GLN A 123 -10.42 16.33 15.61
C GLN A 123 -11.17 16.76 14.35
N THR A 124 -12.24 17.54 14.50
CA THR A 124 -13.00 18.06 13.36
C THR A 124 -12.13 18.90 12.42
N GLN A 125 -11.32 19.81 12.97
CA GLN A 125 -10.40 20.62 12.16
C GLN A 125 -9.30 19.77 11.50
N LEU A 126 -8.77 18.79 12.22
CA LEU A 126 -7.75 17.88 11.68
C LEU A 126 -8.31 17.10 10.47
N LEU A 127 -9.50 16.53 10.59
CA LEU A 127 -10.14 15.77 9.51
C LEU A 127 -10.43 16.60 8.26
N VAL A 128 -10.70 17.90 8.42
CA VAL A 128 -10.90 18.83 7.30
C VAL A 128 -9.62 19.10 6.52
N VAL A 129 -8.46 19.16 7.20
CA VAL A 129 -7.18 19.49 6.54
C VAL A 129 -6.37 18.27 6.11
N ASP A 130 -6.66 17.10 6.68
CA ASP A 130 -5.92 15.86 6.48
C ASP A 130 -6.60 14.89 5.49
N THR A 131 -6.95 15.41 4.32
CA THR A 131 -7.60 14.67 3.21
C THR A 131 -6.56 13.99 2.31
N ASP A 132 -6.93 12.94 1.58
CA ASP A 132 -5.96 12.22 0.75
C ASP A 132 -5.36 13.06 -0.37
N ASP A 133 -6.14 14.00 -0.92
CA ASP A 133 -5.73 14.87 -2.02
C ASP A 133 -4.80 16.01 -1.59
N GLU A 134 -5.03 16.61 -0.40
CA GLU A 134 -4.34 17.84 0.03
C GLU A 134 -3.38 17.64 1.21
N ARG A 135 -3.21 16.40 1.68
CA ARG A 135 -2.42 16.11 2.90
C ARG A 135 -1.00 16.66 2.82
N LYS A 136 -0.36 16.66 1.65
CA LYS A 136 1.05 17.09 1.49
C LYS A 136 1.18 18.61 1.53
N GLU A 137 0.20 19.31 0.99
CA GLU A 137 0.10 20.76 0.92
C GLU A 137 -0.26 21.34 2.30
N ASN A 138 -1.09 20.62 3.06
CA ASN A 138 -1.60 21.04 4.36
C ASN A 138 -0.71 20.65 5.55
N LEU A 139 0.47 20.03 5.35
CA LEU A 139 1.32 19.53 6.46
C LEU A 139 1.63 20.57 7.54
N ARG A 140 1.80 21.85 7.16
CA ARG A 140 2.05 22.95 8.11
C ARG A 140 0.87 23.21 9.07
N ARG A 141 -0.34 22.81 8.69
CA ARG A 141 -1.56 22.87 9.52
C ARG A 141 -1.84 21.52 10.20
N THR A 142 -1.71 20.41 9.46
CA THR A 142 -1.98 19.06 9.96
C THR A 142 -1.08 18.69 11.15
N ILE A 143 0.22 18.93 11.06
CA ILE A 143 1.17 18.56 12.12
C ILE A 143 0.85 19.24 13.46
N PRO A 144 0.73 20.58 13.55
CA PRO A 144 0.41 21.22 14.83
C PRO A 144 -0.99 20.84 15.36
N LEU A 145 -2.00 20.69 14.50
CA LEU A 145 -3.34 20.26 14.92
C LEU A 145 -3.33 18.84 15.50
N ALA A 146 -2.73 17.88 14.78
CA ALA A 146 -2.64 16.50 15.24
C ALA A 146 -1.81 16.39 16.52
N LYS A 147 -0.73 17.16 16.64
CA LYS A 147 0.08 17.22 17.87
C LYS A 147 -0.70 17.76 19.06
N GLN A 148 -1.44 18.86 18.86
CA GLN A 148 -2.28 19.44 19.91
C GLN A 148 -3.38 18.46 20.34
N LEU A 149 -4.05 17.82 19.40
CA LEU A 149 -5.06 16.81 19.69
C LEU A 149 -4.46 15.61 20.44
N GLU A 150 -3.31 15.10 20.01
CA GLU A 150 -2.64 13.96 20.65
C GLU A 150 -2.23 14.26 22.10
N THR A 151 -1.74 15.48 22.35
CA THR A 151 -1.38 15.94 23.70
C THR A 151 -2.63 16.00 24.58
N VAL A 152 -3.68 16.71 24.15
CA VAL A 152 -4.91 16.85 24.95
C VAL A 152 -5.57 15.48 25.19
N LEU A 153 -5.62 14.60 24.20
CA LEU A 153 -6.14 13.24 24.38
C LEU A 153 -5.30 12.42 25.36
N SER A 154 -3.97 12.48 25.27
CA SER A 154 -3.08 11.69 26.14
C SER A 154 -3.10 12.19 27.59
N ASP A 155 -3.19 13.51 27.79
CA ASP A 155 -3.12 14.14 29.12
C ASP A 155 -4.45 14.08 29.87
N GLU A 156 -5.57 14.23 29.16
CA GLU A 156 -6.88 14.44 29.79
C GLU A 156 -7.77 13.19 29.78
N LEU A 157 -7.56 12.22 28.87
CA LEU A 157 -8.32 10.97 28.91
C LEU A 157 -7.89 10.13 30.12
N PRO A 158 -8.84 9.54 30.89
CA PRO A 158 -8.52 8.57 31.92
C PRO A 158 -7.67 7.43 31.37
N THR A 159 -6.72 6.91 32.14
CA THR A 159 -5.86 5.80 31.71
C THR A 159 -6.66 4.59 31.23
N ALA A 160 -7.84 4.32 31.81
CA ALA A 160 -8.72 3.23 31.38
C ALA A 160 -9.38 3.45 30.00
N SER A 161 -9.37 4.69 29.49
CA SER A 161 -9.98 5.09 28.21
C SER A 161 -8.96 5.29 27.08
N GLN A 162 -7.67 5.07 27.34
CA GLN A 162 -6.59 5.18 26.34
C GLN A 162 -6.27 3.87 25.59
N PRO A 163 -6.46 2.66 26.18
CA PRO A 163 -6.24 1.40 25.46
C PRO A 163 -7.18 1.22 24.27
N LEU A 164 -6.70 0.44 23.28
CA LEU A 164 -7.36 0.26 21.98
C LEU A 164 -8.70 -0.47 22.08
N GLU A 165 -9.01 -1.11 23.21
CA GLU A 165 -10.29 -1.75 23.49
C GLU A 165 -11.44 -0.73 23.62
N THR A 166 -11.11 0.55 23.76
CA THR A 166 -12.09 1.63 23.93
C THR A 166 -12.22 2.49 22.66
N PRO A 167 -13.41 3.03 22.35
CA PRO A 167 -13.57 3.95 21.21
C PRO A 167 -12.69 5.21 21.30
N THR A 168 -12.43 5.71 22.50
CA THR A 168 -11.52 6.85 22.74
C THR A 168 -10.06 6.48 22.50
N GLY A 169 -9.65 5.26 22.86
CA GLY A 169 -8.32 4.73 22.55
C GLY A 169 -8.10 4.62 21.05
N TRP A 170 -9.10 4.16 20.29
CA TRP A 170 -9.07 4.19 18.83
C TRP A 170 -8.90 5.60 18.25
N ALA A 171 -9.64 6.59 18.75
CA ALA A 171 -9.48 7.98 18.31
C ALA A 171 -8.06 8.52 18.60
N LEU A 172 -7.48 8.17 19.74
CA LEU A 172 -6.08 8.49 20.08
C LEU A 172 -5.08 7.80 19.15
N ALA A 173 -5.27 6.51 18.84
CA ALA A 173 -4.41 5.76 17.94
C ALA A 173 -4.44 6.34 16.51
N TYR A 174 -5.63 6.65 16.00
CA TYR A 174 -5.79 7.35 14.71
C TYR A 174 -5.12 8.72 14.70
N THR A 175 -5.23 9.49 15.78
CA THR A 175 -4.54 10.78 15.91
C THR A 175 -3.02 10.61 15.85
N ARG A 176 -2.45 9.64 16.58
CA ARG A 176 -1.01 9.32 16.55
C ARG A 176 -0.57 8.87 15.16
N TYR A 177 -1.36 8.06 14.49
CA TYR A 177 -1.11 7.62 13.12
C TYR A 177 -1.08 8.80 12.12
N ARG A 178 -2.07 9.69 12.16
CA ARG A 178 -2.12 10.91 11.32
C ARG A 178 -0.93 11.81 11.58
N LEU A 179 -0.60 12.05 12.85
CA LEU A 179 0.59 12.82 13.24
C LEU A 179 1.87 12.19 12.68
N GLY A 180 2.06 10.89 12.88
CA GLY A 180 3.24 10.15 12.40
C GLY A 180 3.37 10.20 10.88
N ARG A 181 2.27 10.00 10.15
CA ARG A 181 2.25 10.13 8.68
C ARG A 181 2.58 11.54 8.22
N ALA A 182 1.96 12.56 8.81
CA ALA A 182 2.19 13.94 8.44
C ALA A 182 3.65 14.36 8.68
N VAL A 183 4.23 13.98 9.83
CA VAL A 183 5.65 14.19 10.11
C VAL A 183 6.51 13.45 9.09
N ALA A 184 6.25 12.16 8.84
CA ALA A 184 7.02 11.36 7.87
C ALA A 184 6.96 11.90 6.43
N TYR A 185 5.87 12.55 6.04
CA TYR A 185 5.71 13.16 4.71
C TYR A 185 6.60 14.37 4.48
N ARG A 186 7.17 14.97 5.53
CA ARG A 186 8.15 16.04 5.40
C ARG A 186 9.42 15.64 4.63
N GLU A 187 9.67 14.35 4.49
CA GLU A 187 10.79 13.82 3.72
C GLU A 187 10.51 13.57 2.25
N LEU A 188 9.26 13.67 1.82
CA LEU A 188 8.97 13.56 0.40
C LEU A 188 9.77 14.63 -0.34
N PRO A 189 10.42 14.32 -1.49
CA PRO A 189 11.32 15.26 -2.15
C PRO A 189 10.72 16.65 -2.35
N VAL A 190 9.50 16.72 -2.87
CA VAL A 190 8.75 17.97 -3.09
C VAL A 190 8.48 18.75 -1.81
N VAL A 191 8.20 18.06 -0.70
CA VAL A 191 7.96 18.71 0.60
C VAL A 191 9.27 19.18 1.21
N ARG A 192 10.34 18.39 1.11
CA ARG A 192 11.66 18.72 1.65
C ARG A 192 12.28 19.92 0.91
N GLU A 193 12.02 20.04 -0.39
CA GLU A 193 12.43 21.19 -1.19
C GLU A 193 11.70 22.46 -0.75
N ALA A 194 10.37 22.41 -0.62
CA ALA A 194 9.56 23.56 -0.22
C ALA A 194 9.65 23.91 1.28
N TRP A 195 9.90 22.91 2.13
CA TRP A 195 9.96 23.03 3.59
C TRP A 195 11.07 22.16 4.20
N PRO A 196 12.34 22.58 4.08
CA PRO A 196 13.49 21.82 4.55
C PRO A 196 13.43 21.42 6.03
N ILE A 197 14.00 20.26 6.34
CA ILE A 197 14.18 19.78 7.71
C ILE A 197 15.48 20.39 8.26
N SER A 198 15.36 21.47 9.03
CA SER A 198 16.51 22.22 9.55
C SER A 198 17.32 21.46 10.62
N ASN A 199 16.68 20.56 11.37
CA ASN A 199 17.33 19.75 12.40
C ASN A 199 16.93 18.27 12.22
N PRO A 200 17.72 17.50 11.44
CA PRO A 200 17.41 16.09 11.15
C PRO A 200 17.34 15.19 12.38
N GLU A 201 18.21 15.40 13.38
CA GLU A 201 18.23 14.58 14.59
C GLU A 201 16.98 14.78 15.45
N ARG A 202 16.55 16.03 15.64
CA ARG A 202 15.32 16.35 16.37
C ARG A 202 14.11 15.79 15.64
N TYR A 203 14.10 15.92 14.31
CA TYR A 203 13.03 15.37 13.47
C TYR A 203 12.94 13.84 13.60
N GLU A 204 14.08 13.14 13.53
CA GLU A 204 14.13 11.68 13.71
C GLU A 204 13.59 11.28 15.09
N LYS A 205 14.08 11.92 16.15
CA LYS A 205 13.63 11.66 17.53
C LYS A 205 12.12 11.88 17.68
N GLU A 206 11.57 12.94 17.08
CA GLU A 206 10.14 13.23 17.13
C GLU A 206 9.33 12.15 16.41
N LEU A 207 9.71 11.77 15.19
CA LEU A 207 9.00 10.76 14.42
C LEU A 207 9.05 9.39 15.10
N VAL A 208 10.22 8.97 15.58
CA VAL A 208 10.37 7.70 16.32
C VAL A 208 9.50 7.71 17.57
N ALA A 209 9.51 8.80 18.35
CA ALA A 209 8.68 8.89 19.55
C ALA A 209 7.17 8.79 19.25
N ILE A 210 6.70 9.41 18.17
CA ILE A 210 5.29 9.30 17.74
C ILE A 210 4.95 7.86 17.37
N TYR A 211 5.81 7.22 16.57
CA TYR A 211 5.62 5.85 16.15
C TYR A 211 5.65 4.87 17.32
N THR A 212 6.59 5.04 18.26
CA THR A 212 6.68 4.23 19.48
C THR A 212 5.39 4.31 20.30
N ARG A 213 4.86 5.51 20.56
CA ARG A 213 3.58 5.66 21.29
C ARG A 213 2.41 4.96 20.60
N LEU A 214 2.37 4.99 19.26
CA LEU A 214 1.36 4.26 18.51
C LEU A 214 1.51 2.74 18.70
N THR A 215 2.72 2.20 18.50
CA THR A 215 2.96 0.76 18.59
C THR A 215 2.82 0.20 20.01
N GLU A 216 3.15 0.99 21.03
CA GLU A 216 2.93 0.64 22.44
C GLU A 216 1.44 0.55 22.75
N GLN A 217 0.62 1.43 22.17
CA GLN A 217 -0.82 1.42 22.36
C GLN A 217 -1.51 0.27 21.61
N THR A 218 -1.00 -0.14 20.45
CA THR A 218 -1.64 -1.17 19.62
C THR A 218 -1.21 -2.59 19.97
N GLU A 219 -0.10 -2.75 20.70
CA GLU A 219 0.55 -4.01 21.13
C GLU A 219 1.01 -4.96 20.00
N GLN A 220 0.38 -4.88 18.84
CA GLN A 220 0.62 -5.69 17.65
C GLN A 220 0.46 -4.84 16.38
N ASP A 221 0.87 -5.43 15.24
CA ASP A 221 0.67 -4.83 13.93
C ASP A 221 -0.84 -4.71 13.63
N ARG A 222 -1.24 -3.53 13.16
CA ARG A 222 -2.64 -3.19 12.89
C ARG A 222 -2.81 -2.79 11.43
N PRO A 223 -3.69 -3.46 10.65
CA PRO A 223 -3.98 -3.11 9.26
C PRO A 223 -4.28 -1.62 9.04
N GLU A 224 -4.93 -0.98 10.01
CA GLU A 224 -5.29 0.44 9.99
C GLU A 224 -4.06 1.37 9.87
N PHE A 225 -2.91 0.93 10.40
CA PHE A 225 -1.73 1.76 10.58
C PHE A 225 -0.51 1.31 9.75
N ILE A 226 -0.66 0.29 8.89
CA ILE A 226 0.47 -0.33 8.20
C ILE A 226 1.24 0.63 7.30
N LEU A 227 0.63 1.71 6.79
CA LEU A 227 1.31 2.61 5.85
C LEU A 227 2.39 3.43 6.56
N LEU A 228 2.19 3.72 7.85
CA LEU A 228 3.20 4.35 8.68
C LEU A 228 4.30 3.34 9.03
N GLN A 229 3.94 2.11 9.38
CA GLN A 229 4.92 1.05 9.66
C GLN A 229 5.79 0.69 8.44
N ASP A 230 5.21 0.58 7.25
CA ASP A 230 5.93 0.46 5.96
C ASP A 230 6.97 1.57 5.82
N ARG A 231 6.58 2.82 6.10
CA ARG A 231 7.50 3.96 6.05
C ARG A 231 8.61 3.82 7.08
N MET A 232 8.31 3.43 8.31
CA MET A 232 9.31 3.25 9.36
C MET A 232 10.30 2.13 9.04
N PHE A 233 9.85 1.00 8.48
CA PHE A 233 10.74 -0.05 8.00
C PHE A 233 11.63 0.41 6.84
N ARG A 234 11.10 1.18 5.90
CA ARG A 234 11.91 1.72 4.79
C ARG A 234 12.99 2.69 5.28
N ARG A 235 12.68 3.55 6.26
CA ARG A 235 13.65 4.46 6.89
C ARG A 235 14.80 3.72 7.55
N SER A 236 14.51 2.63 8.26
CA SER A 236 15.51 1.80 8.95
C SER A 236 16.22 0.81 8.02
N GLY A 237 16.01 0.89 6.70
CA GLY A 237 16.62 0.01 5.71
C GLY A 237 16.03 -1.41 5.65
N LYS A 238 14.94 -1.66 6.37
CA LYS A 238 14.26 -2.97 6.50
C LYS A 238 13.23 -3.19 5.39
N LYS A 239 13.68 -3.03 4.14
CA LYS A 239 12.83 -3.05 2.93
C LYS A 239 12.20 -4.41 2.65
N GLY A 240 12.86 -5.51 3.01
CA GLY A 240 12.31 -6.86 2.93
C GLY A 240 11.14 -7.05 3.90
N ARG A 241 11.29 -6.60 5.14
CA ARG A 241 10.21 -6.59 6.13
C ARG A 241 9.06 -5.68 5.71
N ALA A 242 9.35 -4.51 5.14
CA ALA A 242 8.33 -3.63 4.57
C ALA A 242 7.54 -4.32 3.45
N LEU A 243 8.23 -5.06 2.56
CA LEU A 243 7.59 -5.79 1.48
C LEU A 243 6.72 -6.95 1.99
N GLU A 244 7.19 -7.73 2.97
CA GLU A 244 6.37 -8.77 3.62
C GLU A 244 5.11 -8.17 4.29
N LEU A 245 5.27 -7.08 5.03
CA LEU A 245 4.17 -6.37 5.68
C LEU A 245 3.11 -5.92 4.65
N LEU A 246 3.57 -5.35 3.54
CA LEU A 246 2.70 -4.88 2.46
C LEU A 246 1.92 -6.04 1.82
N GLU A 247 2.59 -7.16 1.54
CA GLU A 247 1.94 -8.34 0.95
C GLU A 247 0.93 -8.98 1.93
N ALA A 248 1.26 -9.06 3.21
CA ALA A 248 0.38 -9.61 4.24
C ALA A 248 -0.90 -8.78 4.40
N ASN A 249 -0.81 -7.46 4.23
CA ASN A 249 -1.93 -6.53 4.41
C ASN A 249 -2.55 -6.05 3.10
N ARG A 250 -2.27 -6.69 1.96
CA ARG A 250 -2.72 -6.24 0.63
C ARG A 250 -4.23 -6.06 0.47
N ARG A 251 -5.04 -6.72 1.29
CA ARG A 251 -6.50 -6.58 1.30
C ARG A 251 -6.99 -5.37 2.09
N SER A 252 -6.15 -4.83 2.97
CA SER A 252 -6.47 -3.69 3.84
C SER A 252 -6.02 -2.35 3.25
N ILE A 253 -5.48 -2.37 2.03
CA ILE A 253 -4.87 -1.21 1.37
C ILE A 253 -5.57 -0.99 0.05
N GLU A 254 -5.87 0.26 -0.26
CA GLU A 254 -6.40 0.60 -1.58
C GLU A 254 -5.49 0.08 -2.70
N PRO A 255 -6.06 -0.53 -3.76
CA PRO A 255 -5.32 -1.15 -4.85
C PRO A 255 -4.21 -0.27 -5.45
N LYS A 256 -4.50 1.02 -5.69
CA LYS A 256 -3.52 2.00 -6.21
C LYS A 256 -2.29 2.08 -5.32
N TRP A 257 -2.49 2.28 -4.01
CA TRP A 257 -1.40 2.45 -3.06
C TRP A 257 -0.62 1.16 -2.83
N TYR A 258 -1.29 0.00 -2.76
CA TYR A 258 -0.62 -1.29 -2.67
C TYR A 258 0.31 -1.52 -3.86
N LEU A 259 -0.19 -1.38 -5.09
CA LEU A 259 0.60 -1.63 -6.29
C LEU A 259 1.77 -0.65 -6.43
N LYS A 260 1.54 0.64 -6.17
CA LYS A 260 2.58 1.67 -6.20
C LYS A 260 3.68 1.36 -5.20
N LYS A 261 3.33 1.09 -3.94
CA LYS A 261 4.30 0.80 -2.86
C LYS A 261 5.09 -0.47 -3.13
N ARG A 262 4.45 -1.54 -3.62
CA ARG A 262 5.13 -2.79 -3.98
C ARG A 262 6.17 -2.56 -5.06
N ARG A 263 5.78 -1.86 -6.14
CA ARG A 263 6.68 -1.48 -7.24
C ARG A 263 7.87 -0.67 -6.71
N ASP A 264 7.61 0.35 -5.90
CA ASP A 264 8.66 1.24 -5.40
C ASP A 264 9.63 0.49 -4.46
N LEU A 265 9.13 -0.40 -3.58
CA LEU A 265 9.96 -1.24 -2.72
C LEU A 265 10.87 -2.19 -3.52
N LEU A 266 10.34 -2.82 -4.57
CA LEU A 266 11.14 -3.69 -5.44
C LEU A 266 12.25 -2.91 -6.15
N LYS A 267 11.96 -1.68 -6.59
CA LYS A 267 12.98 -0.76 -7.13
C LYS A 267 14.02 -0.40 -6.09
N GLU A 268 13.59 -0.06 -4.87
CA GLU A 268 14.48 0.29 -3.76
C GLU A 268 15.37 -0.86 -3.29
N LEU A 269 14.96 -2.11 -3.51
CA LEU A 269 15.75 -3.31 -3.28
C LEU A 269 16.76 -3.59 -4.40
N GLY A 270 16.66 -2.90 -5.54
CA GLY A 270 17.44 -3.18 -6.74
C GLY A 270 17.02 -4.49 -7.42
N TRP A 271 15.76 -4.88 -7.27
CA TRP A 271 15.24 -6.14 -7.80
C TRP A 271 14.54 -5.93 -9.14
N ASP A 272 15.33 -5.76 -10.20
CA ASP A 272 14.83 -5.35 -11.52
C ASP A 272 13.78 -6.29 -12.12
N PRO A 273 13.94 -7.63 -12.15
CA PRO A 273 12.93 -8.49 -12.75
C PRO A 273 11.53 -8.38 -12.10
N PRO A 274 11.37 -8.53 -10.76
CA PRO A 274 10.06 -8.32 -10.14
C PRO A 274 9.62 -6.85 -10.18
N TYR A 275 10.53 -5.87 -10.14
CA TYR A 275 10.18 -4.46 -10.29
C TYR A 275 9.48 -4.19 -11.63
N HIS A 276 10.03 -4.67 -12.74
CA HIS A 276 9.45 -4.50 -14.07
C HIS A 276 8.06 -5.16 -14.18
N GLU A 277 7.90 -6.32 -13.56
CA GLU A 277 6.61 -7.00 -13.48
C GLU A 277 5.59 -6.18 -12.67
N ALA A 278 5.97 -5.68 -11.49
CA ALA A 278 5.12 -4.82 -10.66
C ALA A 278 4.74 -3.52 -11.39
N ALA A 279 5.69 -2.90 -12.10
CA ALA A 279 5.47 -1.68 -12.88
C ALA A 279 4.52 -1.92 -14.08
N ARG A 280 4.55 -3.10 -14.68
CA ARG A 280 3.58 -3.50 -15.70
C ARG A 280 2.18 -3.63 -15.10
N LEU A 281 2.04 -4.32 -13.96
CA LEU A 281 0.75 -4.49 -13.28
C LEU A 281 0.14 -3.16 -12.83
N TYR A 282 0.96 -2.24 -12.32
CA TYR A 282 0.52 -0.90 -11.95
C TYR A 282 -0.10 -0.14 -13.13
N ARG A 283 0.58 -0.14 -14.28
CA ARG A 283 0.08 0.49 -15.51
C ARG A 283 -1.15 -0.20 -16.09
N GLN A 284 -1.19 -1.54 -16.05
CA GLN A 284 -2.35 -2.31 -16.51
C GLN A 284 -3.61 -2.06 -15.67
N ALA A 285 -3.44 -1.68 -14.41
CA ALA A 285 -4.53 -1.24 -13.54
C ALA A 285 -5.01 0.20 -13.82
N GLY A 286 -4.42 0.89 -14.81
CA GLY A 286 -4.81 2.23 -15.23
C GLY A 286 -4.17 3.37 -14.42
N TYR A 287 -3.16 3.08 -13.59
CA TYR A 287 -2.47 4.09 -12.80
C TYR A 287 -1.22 4.63 -13.51
N ASP A 288 -0.95 5.92 -13.33
CA ASP A 288 0.26 6.61 -13.76
C ASP A 288 1.04 7.17 -12.55
N ASP A 289 2.24 7.70 -12.80
CA ASP A 289 3.09 8.24 -11.73
C ASP A 289 2.67 9.65 -11.26
N ASP A 290 1.81 10.32 -12.04
CA ASP A 290 1.47 11.74 -11.92
C ASP A 290 0.12 11.99 -11.19
N GLN A 291 -0.68 10.94 -10.97
CA GLN A 291 -1.96 10.99 -10.22
C GLN A 291 -1.90 10.38 -8.83
#